data_AF-A0A7Y4UH75-F1
#
_entry.id   AF-A0A7Y4UH75-F1
#
_cell.length_a   1.000
_cell.length_b   1.000
_cell.length_c   1.000
_cell.angle_alpha   90.00
_cell.angle_beta   90.00
_cell.angle_gamma   90.00
#
_symmetry.space_group_name_H-M   'P 1'
#
loop_
_entity.id
_entity.type
_entity.pdbx_description
1 polymer ?
#
loop_
_entity_poly.entity_id
_entity_poly.type
_entity_poly.pdbx_seq_one_letter_code
_entity_poly.pdbx_strand_id
1 'polypeptide(L)'
;QIYCVRLELEPLAAELAVDNAANWEPAVLESALARLKTSAKKNDIERWHQHDLEFHQALWRLADNPFLEKALTQVSVPFFAFAELVFMQSQPRDLVHQAEQHEVFVTAILSKNRRQARQVTRKVLTDFWELWRNLTK
;
A
#
# COMPACT_ATOMS: atom_id res chain seq x y z
N GLN A 1 2.07 -7.25 16.18
CA GLN A 1 0.72 -6.88 16.65
C GLN A 1 0.10 -5.80 15.76
N ILE A 2 0.76 -4.66 15.54
CA ILE A 2 0.21 -3.55 14.74
C ILE A 2 -0.13 -3.93 13.27
N TYR A 3 0.71 -4.76 12.63
CA TYR A 3 0.47 -5.21 11.26
C TYR A 3 -0.79 -6.08 11.11
N CYS A 4 -1.16 -6.83 12.16
CA CYS A 4 -2.40 -7.62 12.17
C CYS A 4 -3.64 -6.73 12.09
N VAL A 5 -3.59 -5.52 12.65
CA VAL A 5 -4.69 -4.55 12.54
C VAL A 5 -4.76 -4.00 11.10
N ARG A 6 -3.62 -3.67 10.50
CA ARG A 6 -3.53 -3.25 9.09
C ARG A 6 -4.11 -4.31 8.14
N LEU A 7 -3.84 -5.61 8.39
CA LEU A 7 -4.39 -6.74 7.61
C LEU A 7 -5.92 -6.83 7.62
N GLU A 8 -6.59 -6.22 8.60
CA GLU A 8 -8.05 -6.17 8.64
C GLU A 8 -8.60 -4.88 8.01
N LEU A 9 -7.93 -3.75 8.27
CA LEU A 9 -8.42 -2.43 7.88
C LEU A 9 -8.12 -2.06 6.42
N GLU A 10 -6.94 -2.36 5.90
CA GLU A 10 -6.56 -1.94 4.55
C GLU A 10 -7.32 -2.71 3.46
N PRO A 11 -7.56 -4.03 3.59
CA PRO A 11 -8.48 -4.72 2.68
C PRO A 11 -9.90 -4.16 2.71
N LEU A 12 -10.39 -3.68 3.86
CA LEU A 12 -11.66 -2.98 3.95
C LEU A 12 -11.62 -1.65 3.20
N ALA A 13 -10.51 -0.91 3.28
CA ALA A 13 -10.35 0.33 2.52
C ALA A 13 -10.37 0.06 1.01
N ALA A 14 -9.68 -0.97 0.52
CA ALA A 14 -9.71 -1.37 -0.88
C ALA A 14 -11.12 -1.80 -1.33
N GLU A 15 -11.87 -2.49 -0.46
CA GLU A 15 -13.26 -2.87 -0.72
C GLU A 15 -14.16 -1.64 -0.91
N LEU A 16 -14.07 -0.66 -0.01
CA LEU A 16 -14.86 0.58 -0.06
C LEU A 16 -14.43 1.50 -1.22
N ALA A 17 -13.14 1.50 -1.55
CA ALA A 17 -12.60 2.26 -2.68
C ALA A 17 -13.25 1.87 -4.01
N VAL A 18 -13.70 0.62 -4.16
CA VAL A 18 -14.43 0.16 -5.35
C VAL A 18 -15.76 0.91 -5.52
N ASP A 19 -16.52 1.14 -4.45
CA ASP A 19 -17.82 1.83 -4.53
C ASP A 19 -17.65 3.31 -4.85
N ASN A 20 -16.60 3.90 -4.29
CA ASN A 20 -16.33 5.32 -4.45
C ASN A 20 -15.49 5.62 -5.69
N ALA A 21 -15.05 4.61 -6.45
CA ALA A 21 -14.21 4.80 -7.63
C ALA A 21 -14.84 5.74 -8.68
N ALA A 22 -16.17 5.94 -8.65
CA ALA A 22 -16.88 6.91 -9.50
C ALA A 22 -16.81 8.37 -8.98
N ASN A 23 -16.59 8.56 -7.69
CA ASN A 23 -16.53 9.87 -7.03
C ASN A 23 -15.11 10.45 -7.00
N TRP A 24 -14.11 9.64 -7.34
CA TRP A 24 -12.71 10.01 -7.32
C TRP A 24 -12.13 9.90 -8.73
N GLU A 25 -11.21 10.81 -9.05
CA GLU A 25 -10.42 10.71 -10.28
C GLU A 25 -9.51 9.47 -10.19
N PRO A 26 -9.69 8.44 -11.05
CA PRO A 26 -8.82 7.25 -11.07
C PRO A 26 -7.34 7.59 -11.16
N ALA A 27 -7.04 8.74 -11.77
CA ALA A 27 -5.72 9.33 -11.89
C ALA A 27 -5.00 9.55 -10.54
N VAL A 28 -5.71 9.67 -9.41
CA VAL A 28 -5.07 9.88 -8.10
C VAL A 28 -4.20 8.68 -7.70
N LEU A 29 -4.76 7.47 -7.77
CA LEU A 29 -4.04 6.26 -7.38
C LEU A 29 -3.00 5.86 -8.44
N GLU A 30 -3.34 6.02 -9.72
CA GLU A 30 -2.41 5.79 -10.83
C GLU A 30 -1.21 6.74 -10.78
N SER A 31 -1.43 8.02 -10.45
CA SER A 31 -0.36 9.02 -10.26
C SER A 31 0.54 8.68 -9.07
N ALA A 32 -0.04 8.23 -7.95
CA ALA A 32 0.75 7.77 -6.80
C ALA A 32 1.62 6.55 -7.18
N LEU A 33 1.08 5.58 -7.92
CA LEU A 33 1.83 4.44 -8.44
C LEU A 33 2.95 4.87 -9.41
N ALA A 34 2.67 5.85 -10.28
CA ALA A 34 3.66 6.36 -11.22
C ALA A 34 4.84 7.04 -10.49
N ARG A 35 4.58 7.77 -9.40
CA ARG A 35 5.64 8.35 -8.54
C ARG A 35 6.49 7.27 -7.88
N LEU A 36 5.85 6.26 -7.29
CA LEU A 36 6.52 5.11 -6.68
C LEU A 36 7.45 4.38 -7.66
N LYS A 37 6.96 4.07 -8.87
CA LYS A 37 7.75 3.47 -9.94
C LYS A 37 8.90 4.37 -10.41
N THR A 38 8.68 5.68 -10.44
CA THR A 38 9.72 6.64 -10.85
C THR A 38 10.86 6.69 -9.84
N SER A 39 10.56 6.73 -8.53
CA SER A 39 11.61 6.64 -7.49
C SER A 39 12.33 5.30 -7.53
N ALA A 40 11.62 4.20 -7.78
CA ALA A 40 12.22 2.87 -7.93
C ALA A 40 13.25 2.83 -9.07
N LYS A 41 12.87 3.31 -10.26
CA LYS A 41 13.75 3.34 -11.45
C LYS A 41 14.99 4.22 -11.26
N LYS A 42 14.89 5.25 -10.42
CA LYS A 42 16.00 6.14 -10.06
C LYS A 42 16.88 5.58 -8.93
N ASN A 43 16.50 4.44 -8.35
CA ASN A 43 17.11 3.87 -7.16
C ASN A 43 17.16 4.88 -5.99
N ASP A 44 16.15 5.75 -5.91
CA ASP A 44 16.02 6.77 -4.87
C ASP A 44 15.22 6.17 -3.70
N ILE A 45 15.94 5.51 -2.78
CA ILE A 45 15.36 4.72 -1.69
C ILE A 45 14.50 5.58 -0.77
N GLU A 46 14.97 6.77 -0.40
CA GLU A 46 14.25 7.70 0.48
C GLU A 46 12.92 8.10 -0.17
N ARG A 47 12.95 8.55 -1.43
CA ARG A 47 11.70 8.89 -2.13
C ARG A 47 10.83 7.67 -2.38
N TRP A 48 11.40 6.50 -2.56
CA TRP A 48 10.64 5.27 -2.74
C TRP A 48 9.80 4.96 -1.49
N HIS A 49 10.38 5.02 -0.29
CA HIS A 49 9.64 4.80 0.96
C HIS A 49 8.55 5.85 1.18
N GLN A 50 8.85 7.11 0.87
CA GLN A 50 7.86 8.18 0.94
C GLN A 50 6.69 7.94 -0.04
N HIS A 51 6.98 7.59 -1.30
CA HIS A 51 5.94 7.32 -2.30
C HIS A 51 5.15 6.03 -2.01
N ASP A 52 5.75 5.05 -1.34
CA ASP A 52 5.09 3.82 -0.90
C ASP A 52 3.98 4.15 0.13
N LEU A 53 4.33 4.94 1.14
CA LEU A 53 3.35 5.45 2.10
C LEU A 53 2.27 6.32 1.42
N GLU A 54 2.66 7.22 0.52
CA GLU A 54 1.70 8.06 -0.22
C GLU A 54 0.71 7.24 -1.05
N PHE A 55 1.18 6.16 -1.68
CA PHE A 55 0.32 5.25 -2.43
C PHE A 55 -0.75 4.63 -1.52
N HIS A 56 -0.33 4.09 -0.38
CA HIS A 56 -1.26 3.51 0.58
C HIS A 56 -2.24 4.54 1.16
N GLN A 57 -1.78 5.75 1.49
CA GLN A 57 -2.66 6.83 1.93
C GLN A 57 -3.67 7.25 0.85
N ALA A 58 -3.25 7.29 -0.42
CA ALA A 58 -4.16 7.55 -1.52
C ALA A 58 -5.26 6.47 -1.59
N LEU A 59 -4.89 5.20 -1.48
CA LEU A 59 -5.84 4.09 -1.41
C LEU A 59 -6.81 4.24 -0.23
N TRP A 60 -6.32 4.62 0.96
CA TRP A 60 -7.18 4.77 2.14
C TRP A 60 -8.19 5.91 1.98
N ARG A 61 -7.80 7.01 1.33
CA ARG A 61 -8.71 8.14 1.04
C ARG A 61 -9.82 7.75 0.07
N LEU A 62 -9.52 6.89 -0.92
CA LEU A 62 -10.53 6.39 -1.85
C LEU A 62 -11.65 5.62 -1.15
N ALA A 63 -11.40 5.07 0.05
CA ALA A 63 -12.45 4.43 0.84
C ALA A 63 -13.56 5.38 1.30
N ASP A 64 -13.36 6.70 1.18
CA ASP A 64 -14.28 7.77 1.61
C ASP A 64 -14.85 7.53 3.01
N ASN A 65 -13.97 7.07 3.90
CA ASN A 65 -14.31 6.74 5.27
C ASN A 65 -13.27 7.38 6.21
N PRO A 66 -13.54 8.58 6.74
CA PRO A 66 -12.58 9.32 7.56
C PRO A 66 -12.13 8.58 8.84
N PHE A 67 -13.00 7.74 9.41
CA PHE A 67 -12.64 6.91 10.57
C PHE A 67 -11.65 5.82 10.19
N LEU A 68 -11.87 5.17 9.04
CA LEU A 68 -10.98 4.14 8.53
C LEU A 68 -9.63 4.72 8.11
N GLU A 69 -9.61 5.86 7.40
CA GLU A 69 -8.37 6.57 7.04
C GLU A 69 -7.57 6.95 8.29
N LYS A 70 -8.23 7.53 9.31
CA LYS A 70 -7.59 7.89 10.56
C LYS A 70 -7.01 6.68 11.29
N ALA A 71 -7.77 5.59 11.38
CA ALA A 71 -7.32 4.36 12.02
C ALA A 71 -6.13 3.74 11.28
N LEU A 72 -6.19 3.64 9.95
CA LEU A 72 -5.10 3.13 9.11
C LEU A 72 -3.84 3.98 9.22
N THR A 73 -3.98 5.31 9.21
CA THR A 73 -2.87 6.24 9.40
C THR A 73 -2.20 6.00 10.75
N GLN A 74 -2.99 5.91 11.83
CA GLN A 74 -2.48 5.72 13.17
C GLN A 74 -1.73 4.39 13.35
N VAL A 75 -2.22 3.30 12.76
CA VAL A 75 -1.58 1.97 12.92
C VAL A 75 -0.48 1.70 11.91
N SER A 76 -0.53 2.31 10.73
CA SER A 76 0.38 1.95 9.63
C SER A 76 1.56 2.91 9.52
N VAL A 77 1.40 4.21 9.74
CA VAL A 77 2.52 5.19 9.58
C VAL A 77 3.74 4.84 10.45
N PRO A 78 3.60 4.50 11.75
CA PRO A 78 4.75 4.08 12.55
C PRO A 78 5.43 2.83 12.00
N PHE A 79 4.66 1.91 11.38
CA PHE A 79 5.23 0.74 10.72
C PHE A 79 6.05 1.13 9.48
N PHE A 80 5.59 2.05 8.64
CA PHE A 80 6.37 2.51 7.47
C PHE A 80 7.68 3.20 7.89
N ALA A 81 7.64 4.07 8.90
CA ALA A 81 8.84 4.73 9.43
C ALA A 81 9.84 3.72 10.00
N PHE A 82 9.35 2.74 10.77
CA PHE A 82 10.21 1.66 11.25
C PHE A 82 10.74 0.80 10.11
N ALA A 83 9.90 0.51 9.11
CA ALA A 83 10.26 -0.31 7.98
C ALA A 83 11.41 0.31 7.19
N GLU A 84 11.31 1.60 6.88
CA GLU A 84 12.37 2.40 6.27
C GLU A 84 13.70 2.29 7.03
N LEU A 85 13.70 2.50 8.35
CA LEU A 85 14.91 2.43 9.17
C LEU A 85 15.62 1.07 9.12
N VAL A 86 14.85 -0.02 9.25
CA VAL A 86 15.39 -1.40 9.16
C VAL A 86 15.87 -1.68 7.73
N PHE A 87 15.14 -1.16 6.76
CA PHE A 87 15.35 -1.47 5.36
C PHE A 87 16.53 -0.74 4.72
N MET A 88 16.84 0.48 5.16
CA MET A 88 18.07 1.20 4.79
C MET A 88 19.35 0.46 5.19
N GLN A 89 19.27 -0.49 6.14
CA GLN A 89 20.43 -1.25 6.65
C GLN A 89 20.62 -2.61 5.97
N SER A 90 19.75 -3.00 5.03
CA SER A 90 19.71 -4.36 4.44
C SER A 90 20.15 -4.37 2.95
N GLN A 91 20.81 -5.47 2.55
CA GLN A 91 21.30 -5.88 1.20
C GLN A 91 20.34 -5.59 0.01
N PRO A 92 20.80 -5.63 -1.26
CA PRO A 92 20.15 -4.92 -2.36
C PRO A 92 18.73 -5.37 -2.64
N ARG A 93 17.88 -4.41 -3.01
CA ARG A 93 16.47 -4.59 -3.29
C ARG A 93 16.17 -4.36 -4.74
N ASP A 94 15.30 -5.20 -5.29
CA ASP A 94 14.62 -4.87 -6.52
C ASP A 94 13.44 -3.93 -6.20
N LEU A 95 13.74 -2.63 -6.10
CA LEU A 95 12.73 -1.58 -5.88
C LEU A 95 11.74 -1.50 -7.04
N VAL A 96 12.20 -1.83 -8.26
CA VAL A 96 11.37 -1.80 -9.47
C VAL A 96 10.32 -2.89 -9.37
N HIS A 97 10.72 -4.12 -9.08
CA HIS A 97 9.80 -5.23 -8.89
C HIS A 97 8.79 -4.95 -7.76
N GLN A 98 9.24 -4.41 -6.62
CA GLN A 98 8.34 -4.06 -5.51
C GLN A 98 7.34 -2.95 -5.90
N ALA A 99 7.77 -1.93 -6.67
CA ALA A 99 6.86 -0.92 -7.18
C ALA A 99 5.86 -1.48 -8.21
N GLU A 100 6.27 -2.44 -9.04
CA GLU A 100 5.40 -3.12 -10.01
C GLU A 100 4.32 -3.96 -9.33
N GLN A 101 4.65 -4.62 -8.21
CA GLN A 101 3.66 -5.38 -7.43
C GLN A 101 2.47 -4.52 -6.97
N HIS A 102 2.62 -3.21 -6.86
CA HIS A 102 1.53 -2.30 -6.48
C HIS A 102 0.46 -2.12 -7.56
N GLU A 103 0.73 -2.49 -8.82
CA GLU A 103 -0.27 -2.49 -9.91
C GLU A 103 -1.51 -3.35 -9.58
N VAL A 104 -1.31 -4.38 -8.76
CA VAL A 104 -2.38 -5.31 -8.39
C VAL A 104 -3.49 -4.62 -7.60
N PHE A 105 -3.15 -3.61 -6.77
CA PHE A 105 -4.13 -2.84 -6.02
C PHE A 105 -4.96 -1.95 -6.94
N VAL A 106 -4.31 -1.25 -7.87
CA VAL A 106 -4.98 -0.40 -8.87
C VAL A 106 -5.95 -1.25 -9.69
N THR A 107 -5.46 -2.37 -10.22
CA THR A 107 -6.28 -3.29 -11.02
C THR A 107 -7.48 -3.81 -10.24
N ALA A 108 -7.28 -4.17 -8.96
CA ALA A 108 -8.35 -4.72 -8.14
C ALA A 108 -9.41 -3.67 -7.75
N ILE A 109 -9.01 -2.40 -7.55
CA ILE A 109 -9.96 -1.31 -7.29
C ILE A 109 -10.75 -0.96 -8.56
N LEU A 110 -10.09 -0.93 -9.72
CA LEU A 110 -10.72 -0.61 -11.01
C LEU A 110 -11.60 -1.74 -11.56
N SER A 111 -11.47 -2.97 -11.07
CA SER A 111 -12.26 -4.13 -11.55
C SER A 111 -13.75 -4.05 -11.21
N LYS A 112 -14.17 -3.05 -10.41
CA LYS A 112 -15.54 -2.89 -9.91
C LYS A 112 -16.05 -4.10 -9.11
N ASN A 113 -15.13 -4.89 -8.53
CA ASN A 113 -15.46 -6.06 -7.73
C ASN A 113 -14.91 -5.92 -6.30
N ARG A 114 -15.78 -5.47 -5.38
CA ARG A 114 -15.50 -5.27 -3.96
C ARG A 114 -14.80 -6.46 -3.29
N ARG A 115 -15.37 -7.66 -3.48
CA ARG A 115 -14.88 -8.89 -2.84
C ARG A 115 -13.48 -9.23 -3.36
N GLN A 116 -13.26 -9.07 -4.66
CA GLN A 116 -11.96 -9.29 -5.27
C GLN A 116 -10.93 -8.28 -4.74
N ALA A 117 -11.26 -6.99 -4.69
CA ALA A 117 -10.40 -5.95 -4.13
C ALA A 117 -9.95 -6.28 -2.71
N ARG A 118 -10.89 -6.65 -1.83
CA ARG A 118 -10.59 -7.08 -0.46
C ARG A 118 -9.64 -8.29 -0.44
N GLN A 119 -9.93 -9.33 -1.23
CA GLN A 119 -9.18 -10.58 -1.22
C GLN A 119 -7.74 -10.39 -1.73
N VAL A 120 -7.58 -9.65 -2.83
CA VAL A 120 -6.28 -9.33 -3.42
C VAL A 120 -5.43 -8.52 -2.44
N THR A 121 -5.98 -7.43 -1.89
CA THR A 121 -5.27 -6.58 -0.93
C THR A 121 -4.85 -7.38 0.30
N ARG A 122 -5.75 -8.22 0.85
CA ARG A 122 -5.40 -9.09 1.99
C ARG A 122 -4.25 -10.03 1.64
N LYS A 123 -4.30 -10.66 0.46
CA LYS A 123 -3.28 -11.62 0.04
C LYS A 123 -1.90 -10.93 -0.04
N VAL A 124 -1.82 -9.81 -0.74
CA VAL A 124 -0.56 -9.07 -0.93
C VAL A 124 0.05 -8.65 0.41
N LEU A 125 -0.76 -8.10 1.32
CA LEU A 125 -0.29 -7.71 2.66
C LEU A 125 0.12 -8.92 3.50
N THR A 126 -0.55 -10.06 3.35
CA THR A 126 -0.19 -11.30 4.06
C THR A 126 1.15 -11.84 3.58
N ASP A 127 1.33 -11.95 2.25
CA ASP A 127 2.58 -12.41 1.64
C ASP A 127 3.76 -11.51 2.07
N PHE A 128 3.56 -10.18 2.04
CA PHE A 128 4.54 -9.21 2.52
C PHE A 128 4.87 -9.41 4.01
N TRP A 129 3.85 -9.62 4.85
CA TRP A 129 4.07 -9.80 6.29
C TRP A 129 4.85 -11.06 6.63
N GLU A 130 4.60 -12.16 5.90
CA GLU A 130 5.35 -13.40 6.06
C GLU A 130 6.81 -13.22 5.69
N LEU A 131 7.09 -12.52 4.57
CA LEU A 131 8.45 -12.15 4.18
C LEU A 131 9.11 -11.27 5.25
N TRP A 132 8.44 -10.20 5.68
CA TRP A 132 8.93 -9.27 6.69
C TRP A 132 9.30 -9.98 8.00
N ARG A 133 8.42 -10.86 8.48
CA ARG A 133 8.66 -11.65 9.69
C ARG A 133 9.86 -12.59 9.58
N ASN A 134 10.17 -13.08 8.39
CA ASN A 134 11.33 -13.95 8.19
C ASN A 134 12.64 -13.17 8.13
N LEU A 135 12.60 -11.91 7.66
CA LEU A 135 13.76 -11.02 7.60
C LEU A 135 14.13 -10.38 8.94
N THR A 136 13.18 -10.31 9.89
CA THR A 136 13.32 -9.63 11.18
C THR A 136 13.35 -10.59 12.39
N LYS A 137 13.51 -11.89 12.13
CA LYS A 137 13.87 -12.89 13.14
C LYS A 137 15.38 -12.91 13.34
#